data_AF-A0A7K6MZS1-F1
#
_entry.id   AF-A0A7K6MZS1-F1
#
_cell.length_a   1.000
_cell.length_b   1.000
_cell.length_c   1.000
_cell.angle_alpha   90.00
_cell.angle_beta   90.00
_cell.angle_gamma   90.00
#
_symmetry.space_group_name_H-M   'P 1'
#
loop_
_entity.id
_entity.type
_entity.pdbx_description
1 polymer ?
#
loop_
_entity_poly.entity_id
_entity_poly.type
_entity_poly.pdbx_seq_one_letter_code
_entity_poly.pdbx_strand_id
1 'polypeptide(L)'
;SFPEGVWNMSPDEIKIPPEPPGRCSNQLQDKTEKLYERKMKEGMDMNHIIQKKKGFRYPSIYEKMIQFCSINEIGTNYPKDMFDPHRWSEDSYYDALAKAQNIEMDKLEKATKKCTKIDFMTGTKKGTTSAGSTTTTTSSTTVGDAQKKR
;
A
#
# COMPACT_ATOMS: atom_id res chain seq x y z
N SER A 1 -15.79 -18.10 6.71
CA SER A 1 -14.44 -18.53 6.28
C SER A 1 -14.57 -19.51 5.14
N PHE A 2 -13.61 -19.55 4.21
CA PHE A 2 -13.44 -20.74 3.35
C PHE A 2 -13.03 -21.94 4.23
N PRO A 3 -13.59 -23.14 4.03
CA PRO A 3 -13.19 -24.31 4.80
C PRO A 3 -11.82 -24.81 4.32
N GLU A 4 -10.93 -25.14 5.27
CA GLU A 4 -9.55 -25.58 4.97
C GLU A 4 -9.50 -26.86 4.12
N GLY A 5 -10.56 -27.68 4.17
CA GLY A 5 -10.66 -28.93 3.42
C GLY A 5 -10.64 -28.79 1.89
N VAL A 6 -10.90 -27.60 1.31
CA VAL A 6 -10.91 -27.45 -0.17
C VAL A 6 -9.50 -27.44 -0.78
N TRP A 7 -8.47 -27.05 -0.01
CA TRP A 7 -7.10 -26.91 -0.53
C TRP A 7 -6.45 -28.23 -0.97
N ASN A 8 -6.93 -29.36 -0.45
CA ASN A 8 -6.40 -30.70 -0.71
C ASN A 8 -7.33 -31.57 -1.59
N MET A 9 -8.42 -31.00 -2.11
CA MET A 9 -9.40 -31.69 -2.97
C MET A 9 -9.01 -31.58 -4.44
N SER A 10 -9.30 -32.62 -5.22
CA SER A 10 -9.24 -32.53 -6.69
C SER A 10 -10.33 -31.58 -7.21
N PRO A 11 -10.17 -30.95 -8.40
CA PRO A 11 -11.17 -30.04 -8.95
C PRO A 11 -12.58 -30.64 -9.07
N ASP A 12 -12.68 -31.95 -9.34
CA ASP A 12 -13.94 -32.68 -9.49
C ASP A 12 -14.66 -32.96 -8.16
N GLU A 13 -13.95 -32.84 -7.02
CA GLU A 13 -14.51 -32.94 -5.67
C GLU A 13 -15.03 -31.59 -5.15
N ILE A 14 -14.69 -30.47 -5.79
CA ILE A 14 -15.12 -29.12 -5.40
C ILE A 14 -16.58 -28.88 -5.80
N LYS A 15 -17.49 -29.37 -4.95
CA LYS A 15 -18.94 -29.19 -5.09
C LYS A 15 -19.37 -27.81 -4.58
N ILE A 16 -20.34 -27.21 -5.28
CA ILE A 16 -21.04 -26.01 -4.82
C ILE A 16 -21.71 -26.35 -3.46
N PRO A 17 -21.63 -25.48 -2.43
CA PRO A 17 -22.30 -25.72 -1.16
C PRO A 17 -23.82 -25.87 -1.33
N PRO A 18 -24.50 -26.62 -0.44
CA PRO A 18 -25.95 -26.77 -0.49
C PRO A 18 -26.65 -25.42 -0.31
N GLU A 19 -27.89 -25.32 -0.80
CA GLU A 19 -28.68 -24.08 -0.70
C GLU A 19 -28.83 -23.61 0.76
N PRO A 20 -28.68 -22.30 1.03
CA PRO A 20 -28.74 -21.78 2.40
C PRO A 20 -30.17 -21.93 2.98
N PRO A 21 -30.32 -22.38 4.24
CA PRO A 21 -31.63 -22.62 4.82
C PRO A 21 -32.39 -21.31 5.06
N GLY A 22 -33.50 -21.12 4.35
CA GLY A 22 -34.41 -19.99 4.52
C GLY A 22 -35.26 -19.72 3.28
N ARG A 23 -36.18 -18.75 3.37
CA ARG A 23 -36.82 -18.17 2.20
C ARG A 23 -36.12 -16.86 1.85
N CYS A 24 -35.77 -16.68 0.57
CA CYS A 24 -35.33 -15.39 0.06
C CYS A 24 -36.48 -14.36 0.16
N SER A 25 -36.16 -13.07 0.23
CA SER A 25 -37.17 -12.01 0.21
C SER A 25 -37.91 -12.02 -1.13
N ASN A 26 -39.25 -12.06 -1.10
CA ASN A 26 -40.10 -12.06 -2.30
C ASN A 26 -39.70 -10.94 -3.27
N GLN A 27 -39.52 -9.71 -2.78
CA GLN A 27 -39.10 -8.56 -3.61
C GLN A 27 -37.76 -8.77 -4.35
N LEU A 28 -36.86 -9.60 -3.81
CA LEU A 28 -35.61 -9.96 -4.47
C LEU A 28 -35.81 -11.11 -5.47
N GLN A 29 -36.71 -12.05 -5.19
CA GLN A 29 -37.14 -13.08 -6.15
C GLN A 29 -37.84 -12.44 -7.35
N ASP A 30 -38.89 -11.64 -7.14
CA ASP A 30 -39.65 -10.92 -8.17
C ASP A 30 -38.72 -10.10 -9.10
N LYS A 31 -37.76 -9.40 -8.50
CA LYS A 31 -36.77 -8.57 -9.21
C LYS A 31 -35.79 -9.41 -10.03
N THR A 32 -35.40 -10.58 -9.53
CA THR A 32 -34.49 -11.50 -10.22
C THR A 32 -35.20 -12.21 -11.37
N GLU A 33 -36.42 -12.70 -11.14
CA GLU A 33 -37.28 -13.32 -12.14
C GLU A 33 -37.60 -12.33 -13.27
N LYS A 34 -38.03 -11.11 -12.96
CA LYS A 34 -38.30 -10.06 -13.97
C LYS A 34 -37.07 -9.69 -14.82
N LEU A 35 -35.86 -9.74 -14.25
CA LEU A 35 -34.63 -9.55 -15.01
C LEU A 35 -34.27 -10.77 -15.86
N TYR A 36 -34.50 -11.98 -15.36
CA TYR A 36 -34.27 -13.23 -16.08
C TYR A 36 -35.24 -13.41 -17.26
N GLU A 37 -36.54 -13.20 -17.04
CA GLU A 37 -37.55 -13.19 -18.11
C GLU A 37 -37.15 -12.23 -19.22
N ARG A 38 -36.72 -11.02 -18.87
CA ARG A 38 -36.33 -10.01 -19.85
C ARG A 38 -35.09 -10.42 -20.65
N LYS A 39 -34.10 -11.04 -20.00
CA LYS A 39 -32.94 -11.63 -20.69
C LYS A 39 -33.38 -12.71 -21.69
N MET A 40 -34.34 -13.56 -21.34
CA MET A 40 -34.83 -14.64 -22.20
C MET A 40 -35.73 -14.14 -23.35
N LYS A 41 -36.65 -13.21 -23.07
CA LYS A 41 -37.68 -12.73 -24.01
C LYS A 41 -37.20 -11.63 -24.95
N GLU A 42 -36.39 -10.69 -24.46
CA GLU A 42 -35.90 -9.52 -25.23
C GLU A 42 -34.44 -9.70 -25.71
N GLY A 43 -33.76 -10.79 -25.32
CA GLY A 43 -32.32 -10.97 -25.55
C GLY A 43 -31.44 -9.98 -24.76
N MET A 44 -32.00 -9.32 -23.73
CA MET A 44 -31.33 -8.21 -23.05
C MET A 44 -30.19 -8.69 -22.13
N ASP A 45 -28.95 -8.64 -22.61
CA ASP A 45 -27.79 -8.78 -21.73
C ASP A 45 -27.48 -7.49 -20.96
N MET A 46 -27.77 -7.54 -19.65
CA MET A 46 -27.45 -6.49 -18.69
C MET A 46 -25.94 -6.21 -18.58
N ASN A 47 -25.08 -7.24 -18.74
CA ASN A 47 -23.63 -7.07 -18.64
C ASN A 47 -23.10 -6.22 -19.80
N HIS A 48 -23.44 -6.58 -21.04
CA HIS A 48 -23.12 -5.81 -22.23
C HIS A 48 -23.66 -4.36 -22.19
N ILE A 49 -24.87 -4.15 -21.64
CA ILE A 49 -25.43 -2.79 -21.44
C ILE A 49 -24.62 -1.97 -20.42
N ILE A 50 -24.23 -2.58 -19.30
CA ILE A 50 -23.39 -1.93 -18.28
C ILE A 50 -22.02 -1.57 -18.88
N GLN A 51 -21.35 -2.50 -19.57
CA GLN A 51 -20.05 -2.26 -20.21
C GLN A 51 -20.10 -1.17 -21.30
N LYS A 52 -21.19 -1.07 -22.06
CA LYS A 52 -21.38 0.00 -23.06
C LYS A 52 -21.54 1.40 -22.44
N LYS A 53 -22.06 1.50 -21.21
CA LYS A 53 -22.35 2.78 -20.55
C LYS A 53 -21.06 3.61 -20.37
N LYS A 54 -21.01 4.82 -20.96
CA LYS A 54 -19.84 5.72 -20.90
C LYS A 54 -19.25 5.86 -19.49
N GLY A 55 -20.10 6.02 -18.48
CA GLY A 55 -19.67 6.17 -17.08
C GLY A 55 -19.05 4.92 -16.43
N PHE A 56 -19.25 3.72 -16.99
CA PHE A 56 -18.65 2.48 -16.49
C PHE A 56 -17.29 2.18 -17.15
N ARG A 57 -17.01 2.78 -18.31
CA ARG A 57 -15.74 2.59 -19.05
C ARG A 57 -14.56 3.42 -18.52
N TYR A 58 -14.78 4.29 -17.54
CA TYR A 58 -13.72 5.09 -16.91
C TYR A 58 -13.38 4.50 -15.54
N PRO A 59 -12.09 4.21 -15.22
CA PRO A 59 -11.69 3.64 -13.93
C PRO A 59 -12.14 4.43 -12.69
N SER A 60 -12.37 5.75 -12.82
CA SER A 60 -12.93 6.61 -11.76
C SER A 60 -14.38 6.28 -11.37
N ILE A 61 -15.01 5.27 -12.00
CA ILE A 61 -16.23 4.66 -11.48
C ILE A 61 -15.99 3.78 -10.25
N TYR A 62 -14.83 3.13 -10.15
CA TYR A 62 -14.55 2.16 -9.09
C TYR A 62 -14.55 2.80 -7.71
N GLU A 63 -13.94 3.99 -7.57
CA GLU A 63 -14.05 4.87 -6.40
C GLU A 63 -15.50 4.98 -5.87
N LYS A 64 -16.43 5.28 -6.77
CA LYS A 64 -17.85 5.46 -6.44
C LYS A 64 -18.56 4.13 -6.15
N MET A 65 -18.09 3.02 -6.74
CA MET A 65 -18.63 1.68 -6.46
C MET A 65 -18.13 1.14 -5.13
N ILE A 66 -16.87 1.40 -4.76
CA ILE A 66 -16.29 1.09 -3.45
C ILE A 66 -17.09 1.83 -2.36
N GLN A 67 -17.29 3.14 -2.52
CA GLN A 67 -18.10 3.95 -1.62
C GLN A 67 -19.56 3.49 -1.54
N PHE A 68 -20.23 3.30 -2.68
CA PHE A 68 -21.66 2.96 -2.74
C PHE A 68 -21.97 1.56 -2.20
N CYS A 69 -21.09 0.57 -2.45
CA CYS A 69 -21.23 -0.79 -1.94
C CYS A 69 -20.61 -1.01 -0.56
N SER A 70 -20.05 0.04 0.07
CA SER A 70 -19.32 -0.01 1.34
C SER A 70 -18.22 -1.08 1.39
N ILE A 71 -17.47 -1.21 0.28
CA ILE A 71 -16.38 -2.18 0.14
C ILE A 71 -15.14 -1.65 0.85
N ASN A 72 -14.44 -2.50 1.61
CA ASN A 72 -13.07 -2.22 2.02
C ASN A 72 -12.14 -2.59 0.85
N GLU A 73 -11.48 -1.60 0.26
CA GLU A 73 -10.60 -1.76 -0.91
C GLU A 73 -9.44 -2.74 -0.66
N ILE A 74 -8.83 -2.67 0.52
CA ILE A 74 -7.78 -3.61 0.97
C ILE A 74 -8.37 -4.76 1.82
N GLY A 75 -9.68 -4.98 1.77
CA GLY A 75 -10.38 -6.01 2.52
C GLY A 75 -10.04 -7.43 2.06
N THR A 76 -10.23 -8.41 2.93
CA THR A 76 -10.05 -9.83 2.62
C THR A 76 -11.22 -10.67 3.16
N ASN A 77 -11.45 -11.83 2.53
CA ASN A 77 -12.38 -12.85 3.01
C ASN A 77 -11.69 -13.90 3.92
N TYR A 78 -10.38 -13.76 4.14
CA TYR A 78 -9.62 -14.55 5.10
C TYR A 78 -9.83 -14.05 6.54
N PRO A 79 -9.75 -14.93 7.55
CA PRO A 79 -9.77 -14.51 8.95
C PRO A 79 -8.42 -13.86 9.34
N LYS A 80 -8.47 -12.93 10.31
CA LYS A 80 -7.37 -12.00 10.66
C LYS A 80 -6.13 -12.66 11.31
N ASP A 81 -6.34 -13.83 11.90
CA ASP A 81 -5.30 -14.73 12.38
C ASP A 81 -4.41 -15.23 11.23
N MET A 82 -5.02 -15.65 10.11
CA MET A 82 -4.30 -16.08 8.90
C MET A 82 -3.79 -14.90 8.08
N PHE A 83 -4.61 -13.87 7.86
CA PHE A 83 -4.21 -12.66 7.12
C PHE A 83 -5.04 -11.44 7.54
N ASP A 84 -4.36 -10.40 8.08
CA ASP A 84 -4.97 -9.09 8.30
C ASP A 84 -4.22 -8.02 7.47
N PRO A 85 -4.86 -7.46 6.42
CA PRO A 85 -4.32 -6.36 5.62
C PRO A 85 -4.00 -5.08 6.42
N HIS A 86 -4.58 -4.93 7.62
CA HIS A 86 -4.47 -3.73 8.46
C HIS A 86 -3.53 -3.95 9.65
N ARG A 87 -2.65 -4.96 9.58
CA ARG A 87 -1.72 -5.34 10.66
C ARG A 87 -0.62 -4.30 10.93
N TRP A 88 -0.35 -3.42 9.98
CA TRP A 88 0.66 -2.36 10.09
C TRP A 88 0.07 -1.08 10.70
N SER A 89 0.74 -0.51 11.70
CA SER A 89 0.41 0.80 12.27
C SER A 89 0.89 1.94 11.37
N GLU A 90 0.37 3.16 11.55
CA GLU A 90 0.78 4.34 10.75
C GLU A 90 2.31 4.57 10.80
N ASP A 91 2.96 4.29 11.94
CA ASP A 91 4.42 4.36 12.12
C ASP A 91 5.22 3.41 11.20
N SER A 92 4.57 2.35 10.69
CA SER A 92 5.19 1.36 9.80
C SER A 92 5.25 1.82 8.34
N TYR A 93 4.50 2.88 7.97
CA TYR A 93 4.42 3.36 6.59
C TYR A 93 5.54 4.36 6.28
N TYR A 94 5.92 4.42 5.00
CA TYR A 94 7.01 5.24 4.48
C TYR A 94 7.00 6.69 5.00
N ASP A 95 5.85 7.35 4.98
CA ASP A 95 5.70 8.75 5.40
C ASP A 95 6.05 8.97 6.88
N ALA A 96 5.72 8.03 7.77
CA ALA A 96 6.05 8.13 9.19
C ALA A 96 7.53 7.85 9.45
N LEU A 97 8.09 6.82 8.81
CA LEU A 97 9.51 6.50 8.86
C LEU A 97 10.38 7.66 8.35
N ALA A 98 10.00 8.30 7.24
CA ALA A 98 10.68 9.46 6.68
C ALA A 98 10.60 10.69 7.61
N LYS A 99 9.44 10.96 8.22
CA LYS A 99 9.29 12.02 9.24
C LYS A 99 10.21 11.77 10.43
N ALA A 100 10.24 10.55 10.97
CA ALA A 100 11.08 10.17 12.11
C ALA A 100 12.58 10.29 11.79
N GLN A 101 13.02 9.80 10.63
CA GLN A 101 14.41 9.92 10.18
C GLN A 101 14.85 11.38 10.02
N ASN A 102 14.02 12.20 9.37
CA ASN A 102 14.31 13.63 9.21
C ASN A 102 14.42 14.34 10.57
N ILE A 103 13.50 14.06 11.51
CA ILE A 103 13.53 14.63 12.86
C ILE A 103 14.82 14.27 13.61
N GLU A 104 15.33 13.04 13.48
CA GLU A 104 16.57 12.63 14.16
C GLU A 104 17.82 13.25 13.52
N MET A 105 17.90 13.29 12.19
CA MET A 105 18.96 14.01 11.48
C MET A 105 19.00 15.50 11.88
N ASP A 106 17.82 16.12 11.99
CA ASP A 106 17.67 17.53 12.36
C ASP A 106 18.06 17.80 13.83
N LYS A 107 17.90 16.82 14.74
CA LYS A 107 18.48 16.87 16.11
C LYS A 107 20.01 16.76 16.07
N LEU A 108 20.56 15.79 15.33
CA LEU A 108 22.01 15.57 15.23
C LEU A 108 22.72 16.79 14.64
N GLU A 109 22.18 17.39 13.57
CA GLU A 109 22.70 18.65 13.03
C GLU A 109 22.63 19.80 14.04
N LYS A 110 21.56 19.91 14.82
CA LYS A 110 21.45 20.94 15.87
C LYS A 110 22.38 20.67 17.05
N ALA A 111 22.78 19.42 17.29
CA ALA A 111 23.78 19.06 18.30
C ALA A 111 25.20 19.37 17.82
N THR A 112 25.59 18.95 16.60
CA THR A 112 26.92 19.23 16.06
C THR A 112 27.17 20.73 15.88
N LYS A 113 26.20 21.49 15.36
CA LYS A 113 26.26 22.96 15.23
C LYS A 113 26.29 23.71 16.57
N LYS A 114 25.85 23.08 17.67
CA LYS A 114 25.99 23.63 19.04
C LYS A 114 27.34 23.31 19.66
N CYS A 115 27.85 22.09 19.49
CA CYS A 115 29.14 21.67 20.02
C CYS A 115 30.28 22.52 19.42
N THR A 116 30.37 22.59 18.09
CA THR A 116 31.43 23.34 17.39
C THR A 116 31.42 24.85 17.67
N LYS A 117 30.26 25.40 18.08
CA LYS A 117 30.15 26.81 18.49
C LYS A 117 30.78 27.07 19.87
N ILE A 118 30.82 26.08 20.76
CA ILE A 118 31.42 26.22 22.09
C ILE A 118 32.95 26.20 21.98
N ASP A 119 33.51 25.21 21.25
CA ASP A 119 34.96 25.04 21.09
C ASP A 119 35.64 26.28 20.46
N PHE A 120 34.94 27.00 19.58
CA PHE A 120 35.44 28.21 18.94
C PHE A 120 35.63 29.41 19.90
N MET A 121 34.97 29.42 21.06
CA MET A 121 35.04 30.53 22.02
C MET A 121 36.06 30.33 23.15
N THR A 122 36.66 29.14 23.28
CA THR A 122 37.62 28.79 24.35
C THR A 122 39.05 28.61 23.82
N GLY A 123 39.68 29.69 23.32
CA GLY A 123 41.03 29.60 22.74
C GLY A 123 41.84 30.90 22.75
N THR A 124 42.49 31.26 23.87
CA THR A 124 43.36 32.45 23.92
C THR A 124 44.56 32.32 24.87
N LYS A 125 45.63 31.60 24.46
CA LYS A 125 47.06 32.02 24.53
C LYS A 125 48.10 30.93 24.13
N LYS A 126 48.68 31.12 22.94
CA LYS A 126 50.11 30.97 22.53
C LYS A 126 51.03 29.93 23.23
N GLY A 127 51.58 29.00 22.42
CA GLY A 127 52.75 28.14 22.72
C GLY A 127 53.34 27.51 21.44
N THR A 128 54.60 27.05 21.45
CA THR A 128 55.42 26.79 20.23
C THR A 128 56.59 25.81 20.55
N THR A 129 57.28 25.07 19.66
CA THR A 129 57.34 24.99 18.18
C THR A 129 57.85 23.58 17.73
N SER A 130 57.45 23.08 16.54
CA SER A 130 58.16 22.04 15.70
C SER A 130 58.41 20.63 16.31
N ALA A 131 58.41 19.50 15.57
CA ALA A 131 58.65 19.26 14.15
C ALA A 131 58.03 17.94 13.60
N GLY A 132 57.76 17.92 12.28
CA GLY A 132 57.88 16.80 11.32
C GLY A 132 57.38 15.37 11.59
N SER A 133 56.36 14.93 10.84
CA SER A 133 56.44 13.70 10.00
C SER A 133 55.33 13.66 8.94
N THR A 134 55.53 12.90 7.86
CA THR A 134 54.73 12.88 6.62
C THR A 134 53.59 11.85 6.63
N THR A 135 52.44 12.27 6.08
CA THR A 135 51.46 11.61 5.17
C THR A 135 51.79 10.18 4.65
N THR A 136 50.90 9.29 4.18
CA THR A 136 49.54 9.30 3.54
C THR A 136 48.97 7.84 3.63
N THR A 137 47.73 7.38 3.29
CA THR A 137 46.49 7.92 2.67
C THR A 137 45.28 7.05 3.08
N THR A 138 44.07 7.62 3.17
CA THR A 138 42.81 6.92 2.78
C THR A 138 41.78 7.93 2.29
N SER A 139 41.47 7.91 1.00
CA SER A 139 40.66 8.95 0.32
C SER A 139 39.21 8.54 0.12
N SER A 140 38.28 9.37 0.60
CA SER A 140 36.88 9.38 0.18
C SER A 140 36.62 10.59 -0.74
N THR A 141 36.21 10.33 -1.98
CA THR A 141 35.65 11.36 -2.87
C THR A 141 34.43 10.78 -3.60
N THR A 142 33.46 11.64 -3.84
CA THR A 142 32.11 11.35 -4.36
C THR A 142 32.01 11.59 -5.87
N VAL A 143 30.76 11.63 -6.35
CA VAL A 143 30.25 12.08 -7.67
C VAL A 143 30.62 11.26 -8.91
N GLY A 144 29.64 11.19 -9.81
CA GLY A 144 29.79 10.85 -11.22
C GLY A 144 28.79 11.68 -12.02
N ASP A 145 28.95 11.73 -13.35
CA ASP A 145 27.95 12.23 -14.29
C ASP A 145 28.25 11.65 -15.71
N ALA A 146 27.35 11.94 -16.64
CA ALA A 146 27.59 12.08 -18.07
C ALA A 146 27.84 10.85 -18.97
N GLN A 147 26.82 10.61 -19.82
CA GLN A 147 26.92 10.43 -21.29
C GLN A 147 27.35 9.05 -21.86
N LYS A 148 26.92 8.61 -23.07
CA LYS A 148 25.83 9.05 -24.00
C LYS A 148 25.68 8.08 -25.18
N LYS A 149 24.45 7.87 -25.68
CA LYS A 149 24.06 7.26 -26.98
C LYS A 149 24.68 5.90 -27.39
N ARG A 150 23.82 4.95 -27.71
CA ARG A 150 23.36 4.80 -29.11
C ARG A 150 21.87 4.50 -29.16
#